data_AF-D6X313-F1
#
_entry.id   AF-D6X313-F1
#
_cell.length_a   1.000
_cell.length_b   1.000
_cell.length_c   1.000
_cell.angle_alpha   90.00
_cell.angle_beta   90.00
_cell.angle_gamma   90.00
#
_symmetry.space_group_name_H-M   'P 1'
#
loop_
_entity.id
_entity.type
_entity.pdbx_description
1 polymer ?
#
loop_
_entity_poly.entity_id
_entity_poly.type
_entity_poly.pdbx_seq_one_letter_code
_entity_poly.pdbx_strand_id
1 'polypeptide(L)'
;MKPPLILISLLIHFSRGASDFDEKIELLKDIEIPDIDDFDIVHEKCDKEGGNGTYDKLKTSLDTIESCISDFVDVKVLKTEIENSKKTGALDEVFGKYCAKRFKLATCLGDFVNNLRSCLTSDEKTALNLTTNILTQLGEFVCYKDGDRLAMFVAEGGTECFKARAKGIQSCVNATLKIIPSSFSTNPLPNLLIDRKKCDDLGKLQDCMVEELEKCSDTTPANIIDALFRFIKRSACPKKNKRSPSFHRILRRNIPPATYSADRIAALLQNKCSQNAPHDMKRIRESFTHARICIQIVNDHEENLLTIFSLKELKENFKECSDDFVETAELCFGDDEKYFPKFVQQIYFNLLEVAYKHKDLILNKTAMEKYNDCVKILREPGNAAALYHCIFQGPVSKIWTKEVVCENLMNGTACAIDEVKKKCSSDIFDDFVDDFVHFWKSSCKPNQN
;
A
#
# COMPACT_ATOMS: atom_id res chain seq x y z
N MET A 1 2.63 21.45 -12.55
CA MET A 1 2.43 21.50 -11.08
C MET A 1 3.49 20.67 -10.36
N LYS A 2 4.06 21.16 -9.25
CA LYS A 2 4.99 20.41 -8.37
C LYS A 2 4.20 19.87 -7.16
N PRO A 3 3.90 18.57 -7.06
CA PRO A 3 3.01 18.05 -6.03
C PRO A 3 3.52 18.00 -4.58
N PRO A 4 4.83 17.78 -4.28
CA PRO A 4 5.32 17.98 -2.92
C PRO A 4 5.28 19.45 -2.50
N LEU A 5 5.19 20.36 -3.47
CA LEU A 5 4.93 21.78 -3.25
C LEU A 5 3.44 22.09 -3.08
N ILE A 6 2.50 21.23 -3.47
CA ILE A 6 1.07 21.44 -3.16
C ILE A 6 0.84 21.28 -1.66
N LEU A 7 1.47 20.28 -1.03
CA LEU A 7 1.38 20.09 0.42
C LEU A 7 2.03 21.23 1.19
N ILE A 8 3.20 21.65 0.74
CA ILE A 8 3.94 22.78 1.33
C ILE A 8 3.25 24.11 1.01
N SER A 9 2.59 24.25 -0.14
CA SER A 9 1.79 25.44 -0.51
C SER A 9 0.46 25.45 0.25
N LEU A 10 -0.17 24.31 0.52
CA LEU A 10 -1.32 24.20 1.42
C LEU A 10 -0.91 24.62 2.84
N LEU A 11 0.19 24.07 3.38
CA LEU A 11 0.72 24.43 4.70
C LEU A 11 1.20 25.91 4.76
N ILE A 12 1.80 26.45 3.69
CA ILE A 12 2.17 27.86 3.58
C ILE A 12 0.94 28.77 3.43
N HIS A 13 -0.08 28.36 2.67
CA HIS A 13 -1.30 29.16 2.50
C HIS A 13 -2.12 29.19 3.80
N PHE A 14 -2.15 28.10 4.57
CA PHE A 14 -2.66 28.11 5.94
C PHE A 14 -1.88 29.06 6.86
N SER A 15 -0.59 29.31 6.56
CA SER A 15 0.28 30.19 7.34
C SER A 15 0.27 31.67 6.92
N ARG A 16 -0.21 32.04 5.73
CA ARG A 16 -0.23 33.45 5.29
C ARG A 16 -1.42 34.23 5.88
N GLY A 17 -1.27 34.64 7.14
CA GLY A 17 -1.81 35.88 7.71
C GLY A 17 -3.31 36.14 7.54
N ALA A 18 -4.09 35.70 8.52
CA ALA A 18 -5.46 36.09 8.75
C ALA A 18 -5.55 37.46 9.46
N SER A 19 -6.17 38.43 8.80
CA SER A 19 -7.10 39.36 9.45
C SER A 19 -8.49 38.90 9.00
N ASP A 20 -9.36 38.64 9.98
CA ASP A 20 -10.69 38.02 9.87
C ASP A 20 -10.78 36.60 9.29
N PHE A 21 -11.04 35.65 10.18
CA PHE A 21 -11.41 34.28 9.83
C PHE A 21 -12.87 34.19 9.31
N ASP A 22 -13.64 35.29 9.36
CA ASP A 22 -14.97 35.42 8.76
C ASP A 22 -14.92 35.97 7.32
N GLU A 23 -13.89 36.74 6.94
CA GLU A 23 -13.80 37.37 5.61
C GLU A 23 -13.03 36.52 4.57
N LYS A 24 -12.34 35.45 4.98
CA LYS A 24 -11.45 34.66 4.10
C LYS A 24 -11.81 33.18 3.95
N ILE A 25 -13.12 32.88 3.91
CA ILE A 25 -13.64 31.67 3.27
C ILE A 25 -13.67 31.82 1.73
N GLU A 26 -13.23 32.96 1.19
CA GLU A 26 -12.84 33.08 -0.23
C GLU A 26 -11.59 32.26 -0.59
N LEU A 27 -10.69 31.92 0.35
CA LEU A 27 -9.41 31.26 0.00
C LEU A 27 -9.51 29.77 -0.42
N LEU A 28 -10.65 29.11 -0.23
CA LEU A 28 -10.93 27.80 -0.84
C LEU A 28 -11.73 27.93 -2.14
N LYS A 29 -12.33 29.10 -2.39
CA LYS A 29 -12.83 29.51 -3.71
C LYS A 29 -11.70 30.04 -4.61
N ASP A 30 -10.63 30.57 -4.01
CA ASP A 30 -9.44 31.09 -4.69
C ASP A 30 -8.32 30.04 -4.86
N ILE A 31 -8.64 28.75 -4.73
CA ILE A 31 -7.94 27.79 -5.60
C ILE A 31 -8.54 28.02 -6.98
N GLU A 32 -8.25 29.16 -7.61
CA GLU A 32 -8.27 29.23 -9.06
C GLU A 32 -7.24 28.18 -9.47
N ILE A 33 -7.73 26.98 -9.80
CA ILE A 33 -6.96 26.06 -10.63
C ILE A 33 -6.71 26.90 -11.87
N PRO A 34 -5.45 27.29 -12.13
CA PRO A 34 -5.15 28.11 -13.29
C PRO A 34 -5.78 27.44 -14.51
N ASP A 35 -6.49 28.21 -15.35
CA ASP A 35 -7.10 27.61 -16.53
C ASP A 35 -5.98 26.91 -17.30
N ILE A 36 -6.20 25.65 -17.63
CA ILE A 36 -5.19 24.86 -18.34
C ILE A 36 -4.89 25.49 -19.70
N ASP A 37 -5.83 26.27 -20.24
CA ASP A 37 -5.68 27.10 -21.44
C ASP A 37 -4.63 28.21 -21.29
N ASP A 38 -4.32 28.65 -20.06
CA ASP A 38 -3.24 29.61 -19.80
C ASP A 38 -1.84 28.99 -19.97
N PHE A 39 -1.76 27.68 -20.25
CA PHE A 39 -0.53 26.94 -20.42
C PHE A 39 -0.49 26.24 -21.77
N ASP A 40 -0.21 27.00 -22.85
CA ASP A 40 0.03 26.48 -24.20
C ASP A 40 0.98 25.25 -24.22
N ILE A 41 1.95 25.24 -23.31
CA ILE A 41 2.94 24.17 -23.15
C ILE A 41 2.32 22.83 -22.71
N VAL A 42 1.16 22.86 -22.04
CA VAL A 42 0.42 21.67 -21.62
C VAL A 42 -0.36 21.09 -22.80
N HIS A 43 -0.96 21.94 -23.62
CA HIS A 43 -1.62 21.53 -24.87
C HIS A 43 -0.64 20.83 -25.81
N GLU A 44 0.45 21.50 -26.17
CA GLU A 44 1.47 20.95 -27.08
C GLU A 44 2.01 19.60 -26.57
N LYS A 45 2.18 19.48 -25.25
CA LYS A 45 2.71 18.28 -24.63
C LYS A 45 1.71 17.13 -24.59
N CYS A 46 0.44 17.41 -24.28
CA CYS A 46 -0.63 16.42 -24.34
C CYS A 46 -0.77 15.86 -25.75
N ASP A 47 -0.72 16.70 -26.78
CA ASP A 47 -0.78 16.26 -28.17
C ASP A 47 0.44 15.43 -28.56
N LYS A 48 1.63 15.85 -28.14
CA LYS A 48 2.88 15.17 -28.44
C LYS A 48 2.98 13.78 -27.82
N GLU A 49 2.59 13.63 -26.55
CA GLU A 49 2.78 12.37 -25.80
C GLU A 49 1.54 11.46 -25.82
N GLY A 50 0.34 12.03 -25.85
CA GLY A 50 -0.94 11.29 -25.78
C GLY A 50 -1.72 11.21 -27.09
N GLY A 51 -1.38 12.05 -28.08
CA GLY A 51 -2.09 12.16 -29.36
C GLY A 51 -3.34 13.06 -29.28
N ASN A 52 -3.93 13.32 -30.46
CA ASN A 52 -5.05 14.24 -30.62
C ASN A 52 -6.22 13.94 -29.67
N GLY A 53 -6.74 14.99 -29.02
CA GLY A 53 -7.88 14.91 -28.09
C GLY A 53 -7.51 14.50 -26.67
N THR A 54 -6.22 14.29 -26.36
CA THR A 54 -5.77 14.04 -24.98
C THR A 54 -5.90 15.30 -24.12
N TYR A 55 -5.57 16.46 -24.67
CA TYR A 55 -5.73 17.74 -24.00
C TYR A 55 -7.20 18.00 -23.62
N ASP A 56 -8.13 17.81 -24.56
CA ASP A 56 -9.57 18.03 -24.32
C ASP A 56 -10.12 17.15 -23.21
N LYS A 57 -9.66 15.89 -23.14
CA LYS A 57 -10.02 14.96 -22.04
C LYS A 57 -9.46 15.43 -20.71
N LEU A 58 -8.21 15.89 -20.69
CA LEU A 58 -7.59 16.44 -19.48
C LEU A 58 -8.35 17.67 -18.98
N LYS A 59 -8.67 18.60 -19.87
CA LYS A 59 -9.46 19.80 -19.57
C LYS A 59 -10.85 19.46 -19.04
N THR A 60 -11.57 18.59 -19.75
CA THR A 60 -12.90 18.12 -19.29
C THR A 60 -12.81 17.50 -17.89
N SER A 61 -11.77 16.70 -17.62
CA SER A 61 -11.61 16.11 -16.28
C SER A 61 -11.28 17.15 -15.21
N LEU A 62 -10.57 18.23 -15.53
CA LEU A 62 -10.34 19.35 -14.60
C LEU A 62 -11.64 20.05 -14.23
N ASP A 63 -12.48 20.38 -15.21
CA ASP A 63 -13.78 21.04 -14.99
C ASP A 63 -14.69 20.18 -14.10
N THR A 64 -14.59 18.86 -14.20
CA THR A 64 -15.37 17.94 -13.36
C THR A 64 -14.85 17.78 -11.93
N ILE A 65 -13.58 18.08 -11.65
CA ILE A 65 -13.00 17.89 -10.30
C ILE A 65 -13.69 18.80 -9.27
N GLU A 66 -13.96 20.05 -9.62
CA GLU A 66 -14.56 21.01 -8.68
C GLU A 66 -15.94 20.53 -8.21
N SER A 67 -16.82 20.20 -9.16
CA SER A 67 -18.15 19.64 -8.86
C SER A 67 -18.03 18.37 -8.04
N CYS A 68 -17.10 17.49 -8.41
CA CYS A 68 -16.91 16.22 -7.76
C CYS A 68 -16.35 16.33 -6.33
N ILE A 69 -15.46 17.28 -6.02
CA ILE A 69 -15.00 17.54 -4.64
C ILE A 69 -16.13 18.14 -3.79
N SER A 70 -16.92 19.06 -4.38
CA SER A 70 -17.98 19.77 -3.68
C SER A 70 -19.08 18.84 -3.14
N ASP A 71 -19.34 17.71 -3.83
CA ASP A 71 -20.29 16.69 -3.40
C ASP A 71 -19.88 15.96 -2.10
N PHE A 72 -18.58 15.96 -1.79
CA PHE A 72 -18.05 15.24 -0.62
C PHE A 72 -17.72 16.17 0.54
N VAL A 73 -17.28 17.40 0.27
CA VAL A 73 -16.82 18.34 1.29
C VAL A 73 -17.38 19.73 1.05
N ASP A 74 -18.44 20.06 1.79
CA ASP A 74 -18.79 21.47 2.01
C ASP A 74 -17.87 22.02 3.10
N VAL A 75 -16.95 22.87 2.68
CA VAL A 75 -15.94 23.51 3.53
C VAL A 75 -16.57 24.37 4.63
N LYS A 76 -17.68 25.06 4.35
CA LYS A 76 -18.37 25.92 5.32
C LYS A 76 -19.03 25.08 6.40
N VAL A 77 -19.66 23.99 5.99
CA VAL A 77 -20.25 23.01 6.91
C VAL A 77 -19.16 22.36 7.76
N LEU A 78 -18.07 21.89 7.14
CA LEU A 78 -16.94 21.27 7.86
C LEU A 78 -16.38 22.20 8.94
N LYS A 79 -16.13 23.47 8.60
CA LYS A 79 -15.64 24.46 9.57
C LYS A 79 -16.60 24.64 10.75
N THR A 80 -17.89 24.74 10.45
CA THR A 80 -18.92 24.88 11.48
C THR A 80 -18.98 23.64 12.39
N GLU A 81 -18.89 22.45 11.81
CA GLU A 81 -18.86 21.18 12.53
C GLU A 81 -17.61 21.09 13.44
N ILE A 82 -16.43 21.49 12.95
CA ILE A 82 -15.20 21.54 13.74
C ILE A 82 -15.32 22.51 14.93
N GLU A 83 -15.74 23.76 14.69
CA GLU A 83 -15.81 24.77 15.75
C GLU A 83 -16.86 24.43 16.83
N ASN A 84 -17.97 23.78 16.45
CA ASN A 84 -18.94 23.28 17.41
C ASN A 84 -18.38 22.08 18.19
N SER A 85 -17.70 21.16 17.51
CA SER A 85 -17.19 19.93 18.12
C SER A 85 -15.95 20.15 18.98
N LYS A 86 -15.18 21.21 18.72
CA LYS A 86 -14.14 21.71 19.65
C LYS A 86 -14.69 21.95 21.05
N LYS A 87 -15.92 22.47 21.16
CA LYS A 87 -16.56 22.80 22.45
C LYS A 87 -17.08 21.57 23.19
N THR A 88 -17.48 20.53 22.45
CA THR A 88 -18.07 19.31 23.01
C THR A 88 -17.07 18.17 23.16
N GLY A 89 -15.89 18.27 22.52
CA GLY A 89 -14.87 17.23 22.50
C GLY A 89 -15.09 16.14 21.44
N ALA A 90 -16.06 16.30 20.53
CA ALA A 90 -16.46 15.29 19.54
C ALA A 90 -15.82 15.49 18.15
N LEU A 91 -14.55 15.88 18.11
CA LEU A 91 -13.84 16.19 16.85
C LEU A 91 -13.57 14.94 16.00
N ASP A 92 -13.38 13.80 16.63
CA ASP A 92 -13.22 12.48 16.02
C ASP A 92 -14.46 12.08 15.20
N GLU A 93 -15.68 12.34 15.68
CA GLU A 93 -16.91 12.07 14.93
C GLU A 93 -16.98 12.89 13.63
N VAL A 94 -16.59 14.17 13.71
CA VAL A 94 -16.52 15.05 12.53
C VAL A 94 -15.48 14.51 11.56
N PHE A 95 -14.23 14.34 11.98
CA PHE A 95 -13.19 13.87 11.07
C PHE A 95 -13.47 12.48 10.51
N GLY A 96 -14.10 11.59 11.28
CA GLY A 96 -14.49 10.25 10.84
C GLY A 96 -15.49 10.28 9.69
N LYS A 97 -16.50 11.17 9.78
CA LYS A 97 -17.46 11.41 8.70
C LYS A 97 -16.79 11.80 7.38
N TYR A 98 -15.75 12.64 7.42
CA TYR A 98 -15.04 13.08 6.21
C TYR A 98 -14.00 12.05 5.74
N CYS A 99 -13.33 11.38 6.67
CA CYS A 99 -12.40 10.30 6.38
C CYS A 99 -13.08 9.08 5.73
N ALA A 100 -14.33 8.79 6.08
CA ALA A 100 -15.13 7.77 5.39
C ALA A 100 -15.36 8.07 3.90
N LYS A 101 -15.27 9.34 3.48
CA LYS A 101 -15.43 9.75 2.07
C LYS A 101 -14.12 9.68 1.27
N ARG A 102 -12.98 9.35 1.90
CA ARG A 102 -11.64 9.35 1.27
C ARG A 102 -11.56 8.54 -0.02
N PHE A 103 -12.22 7.37 -0.06
CA PHE A 103 -12.23 6.53 -1.26
C PHE A 103 -12.96 7.21 -2.41
N LYS A 104 -14.11 7.82 -2.13
CA LYS A 104 -14.88 8.56 -3.14
C LYS A 104 -14.11 9.78 -3.67
N LEU A 105 -13.40 10.49 -2.79
CA LEU A 105 -12.48 11.57 -3.18
C LEU A 105 -11.29 11.06 -4.01
N ALA A 106 -10.75 9.87 -3.71
CA ALA A 106 -9.70 9.27 -4.54
C ALA A 106 -10.21 8.89 -5.93
N THR A 107 -11.43 8.32 -6.01
CA THR A 107 -12.11 8.02 -7.27
C THR A 107 -12.36 9.30 -8.08
N CYS A 108 -12.79 10.37 -7.41
CA CYS A 108 -13.01 11.69 -7.99
C CYS A 108 -11.79 12.23 -8.75
N LEU A 109 -10.60 12.05 -8.18
CA LEU A 109 -9.35 12.49 -8.79
C LEU A 109 -8.79 11.48 -9.81
N GLY A 110 -9.38 10.29 -9.92
CA GLY A 110 -8.89 9.19 -10.74
C GLY A 110 -8.84 9.52 -12.23
N ASP A 111 -9.93 10.05 -12.77
CA ASP A 111 -10.03 10.38 -14.20
C ASP A 111 -9.04 11.49 -14.59
N PHE A 112 -8.92 12.51 -13.74
CA PHE A 112 -7.92 13.55 -13.92
C PHE A 112 -6.49 12.99 -13.90
N VAL A 113 -6.14 12.18 -12.91
CA VAL A 113 -4.80 11.57 -12.82
C VAL A 113 -4.51 10.68 -14.03
N ASN A 114 -5.50 9.94 -14.52
CA ASN A 114 -5.37 9.07 -15.68
C ASN A 114 -5.22 9.85 -16.99
N ASN A 115 -6.02 10.91 -17.18
CA ASN A 115 -5.90 11.78 -18.34
C ASN A 115 -4.58 12.55 -18.33
N LEU A 116 -4.18 13.06 -17.16
CA LEU A 116 -2.89 13.73 -16.99
C LEU A 116 -1.75 12.77 -17.32
N ARG A 117 -1.83 11.51 -16.88
CA ARG A 117 -0.82 10.49 -17.17
C ARG A 117 -0.56 10.32 -18.67
N SER A 118 -1.57 10.49 -19.52
CA SER A 118 -1.43 10.42 -20.99
C SER A 118 -0.63 11.57 -21.58
N CYS A 119 -0.58 12.73 -20.90
CA CYS A 119 0.24 13.88 -21.31
C CYS A 119 1.70 13.84 -20.82
N LEU A 120 2.10 12.77 -20.13
CA LEU A 120 3.40 12.71 -19.45
C LEU A 120 4.36 11.72 -20.10
N THR A 121 5.64 12.08 -20.09
CA THR A 121 6.74 11.18 -20.43
C THR A 121 6.93 10.10 -19.36
N SER A 122 7.71 9.06 -19.63
CA SER A 122 7.95 7.94 -18.69
C SER A 122 8.49 8.41 -17.31
N ASP A 123 9.41 9.35 -17.28
CA ASP A 123 10.00 9.86 -16.04
C ASP A 123 8.98 10.70 -15.24
N GLU A 124 8.13 11.45 -15.94
CA GLU A 124 7.07 12.23 -15.33
C GLU A 124 5.94 11.36 -14.80
N LYS A 125 5.60 10.27 -15.50
CA LYS A 125 4.68 9.23 -15.01
C LYS A 125 5.20 8.63 -13.70
N THR A 126 6.50 8.38 -13.61
CA THR A 126 7.14 7.90 -12.37
C THR A 126 6.96 8.89 -11.23
N ALA A 127 7.13 10.18 -11.50
CA ALA A 127 6.97 11.21 -10.49
C ALA A 127 5.50 11.50 -10.12
N LEU A 128 4.58 11.35 -11.07
CA LEU A 128 3.13 11.36 -10.83
C LEU A 128 2.73 10.19 -9.93
N ASN A 129 3.24 8.99 -10.18
CA ASN A 129 2.99 7.82 -9.32
C ASN A 129 3.52 8.02 -7.90
N LEU A 130 4.73 8.59 -7.77
CA LEU A 130 5.29 8.93 -6.46
C LEU A 130 4.41 9.94 -5.73
N THR A 131 3.92 10.94 -6.46
CA THR A 131 3.02 11.97 -5.94
C THR A 131 1.70 11.39 -5.45
N THR A 132 1.02 10.60 -6.28
CA THR A 132 -0.28 10.02 -5.93
C THR A 132 -0.15 9.06 -4.76
N ASN A 133 0.98 8.34 -4.69
CA ASN A 133 1.33 7.54 -3.52
C ASN A 133 1.48 8.41 -2.27
N ILE A 134 2.26 9.50 -2.31
CA ILE A 134 2.41 10.44 -1.17
C ILE A 134 1.06 11.01 -0.73
N LEU A 135 0.18 11.39 -1.67
CA LEU A 135 -1.16 11.92 -1.34
C LEU A 135 -2.07 10.87 -0.71
N THR A 136 -2.02 9.63 -1.20
CA THR A 136 -2.75 8.50 -0.61
C THR A 136 -2.28 8.24 0.81
N GLN A 137 -0.96 8.16 0.99
CA GLN A 137 -0.28 7.97 2.26
C GLN A 137 -0.59 9.11 3.24
N LEU A 138 -0.61 10.36 2.78
CA LEU A 138 -1.04 11.50 3.59
C LEU A 138 -2.49 11.35 4.06
N GLY A 139 -3.39 10.97 3.15
CA GLY A 139 -4.79 10.68 3.49
C GLY A 139 -4.91 9.61 4.57
N GLU A 140 -4.15 8.51 4.46
CA GLU A 140 -4.07 7.45 5.48
C GLU A 140 -3.52 7.98 6.82
N PHE A 141 -2.47 8.79 6.79
CA PHE A 141 -1.90 9.36 8.01
C PHE A 141 -2.90 10.23 8.74
N VAL A 142 -3.57 11.13 8.00
CA VAL A 142 -4.54 12.10 8.51
C VAL A 142 -5.80 11.41 8.99
N CYS A 143 -6.29 10.40 8.27
CA CYS A 143 -7.46 9.60 8.60
C CYS A 143 -7.18 8.37 9.45
N TYR A 144 -6.02 8.32 10.11
CA TYR A 144 -5.71 7.25 11.04
C TYR A 144 -6.76 7.24 12.17
N LYS A 145 -7.40 6.07 12.38
CA LYS A 145 -8.52 5.89 13.31
C LYS A 145 -9.56 7.00 13.15
N ASP A 146 -10.15 7.07 11.96
CA ASP A 146 -11.23 8.02 11.67
C ASP A 146 -10.86 9.49 11.95
N GLY A 147 -9.58 9.83 11.84
CA GLY A 147 -9.12 11.20 12.00
C GLY A 147 -8.66 11.58 13.40
N ASP A 148 -8.42 10.62 14.30
CA ASP A 148 -7.84 10.84 15.64
C ASP A 148 -6.66 11.81 15.64
N ARG A 149 -5.77 11.71 14.65
CA ARG A 149 -4.60 12.60 14.55
C ARG A 149 -4.99 14.05 14.26
N LEU A 150 -6.02 14.27 13.43
CA LEU A 150 -6.57 15.61 13.21
C LEU A 150 -7.32 16.11 14.44
N ALA A 151 -8.13 15.25 15.06
CA ALA A 151 -8.86 15.58 16.28
C ALA A 151 -7.90 16.04 17.38
N MET A 152 -6.85 15.25 17.65
CA MET A 152 -5.81 15.58 18.62
C MET A 152 -5.03 16.84 18.22
N PHE A 153 -4.66 16.98 16.95
CA PHE A 153 -3.98 18.19 16.48
C PHE A 153 -4.81 19.46 16.74
N VAL A 154 -6.11 19.42 16.44
CA VAL A 154 -7.02 20.55 16.61
C VAL A 154 -7.35 20.80 18.08
N ALA A 155 -7.58 19.73 18.86
CA ALA A 155 -7.89 19.80 20.28
C ALA A 155 -6.74 20.44 21.09
N GLU A 156 -5.49 20.11 20.74
CA GLU A 156 -4.29 20.65 21.40
C GLU A 156 -3.84 22.00 20.82
N GLY A 157 -4.76 22.74 20.20
CA GLY A 157 -4.50 24.10 19.71
C GLY A 157 -3.54 24.17 18.51
N GLY A 158 -3.41 23.08 17.75
CA GLY A 158 -2.49 23.02 16.60
C GLY A 158 -2.81 24.04 15.52
N THR A 159 -4.09 24.34 15.28
CA THR A 159 -4.51 25.38 14.33
C THR A 159 -4.05 26.78 14.74
N GLU A 160 -4.15 27.09 16.03
CA GLU A 160 -3.78 28.36 16.64
C GLU A 160 -2.26 28.49 16.70
N CYS A 161 -1.57 27.40 17.06
CA CYS A 161 -0.12 27.30 17.04
C CYS A 161 0.45 27.57 15.64
N PHE A 162 -0.06 26.92 14.60
CA PHE A 162 0.35 27.15 13.22
C PHE A 162 0.16 28.61 12.79
N LYS A 163 -0.99 29.20 13.15
CA LYS A 163 -1.28 30.60 12.86
C LYS A 163 -0.30 31.55 13.58
N ALA A 164 -0.02 31.31 14.85
CA ALA A 164 0.91 32.12 15.63
C ALA A 164 2.36 32.00 15.11
N ARG A 165 2.73 30.82 14.60
CA ARG A 165 4.07 30.46 14.10
C ARG A 165 4.26 30.62 12.60
N ALA A 166 3.24 31.14 11.93
CA ALA A 166 3.17 31.33 10.49
C ALA A 166 4.44 31.88 9.82
N LYS A 167 4.99 32.98 10.35
CA LYS A 167 6.19 33.63 9.80
C LYS A 167 7.43 32.74 9.91
N GLY A 168 7.57 32.01 11.02
CA GLY A 168 8.66 31.06 11.23
C GLY A 168 8.55 29.88 10.28
N ILE A 169 7.34 29.30 10.15
CA ILE A 169 7.06 28.21 9.19
C ILE A 169 7.36 28.65 7.76
N GLN A 170 6.92 29.84 7.35
CA GLN A 170 7.21 30.38 6.02
C GLN A 170 8.73 30.56 5.80
N SER A 171 9.46 30.98 6.83
CA SER A 171 10.92 31.11 6.77
C SER A 171 11.59 29.73 6.62
N CYS A 172 11.11 28.71 7.32
CA CYS A 172 11.58 27.32 7.16
C CYS A 172 11.44 26.84 5.70
N VAL A 173 10.29 27.12 5.08
CA VAL A 173 10.08 26.74 3.69
C VAL A 173 11.00 27.51 2.76
N ASN A 174 11.07 28.84 2.87
CA ASN A 174 11.89 29.69 2.00
C ASN A 174 13.39 29.36 2.10
N ALA A 175 13.87 29.00 3.30
CA ALA A 175 15.26 28.63 3.54
C ALA A 175 15.61 27.26 2.93
N THR A 176 14.64 26.34 2.92
CA THR A 176 14.88 24.95 2.51
C THR A 176 14.57 24.72 1.04
N LEU A 177 13.40 25.18 0.60
CA LEU A 177 13.06 25.30 -0.80
C LEU A 177 13.47 26.71 -1.19
N LYS A 178 14.60 26.86 -1.91
CA LYS A 178 14.96 28.13 -2.56
C LYS A 178 13.89 28.48 -3.60
N ILE A 179 12.73 28.95 -3.15
CA ILE A 179 11.66 29.48 -3.99
C ILE A 179 12.18 30.84 -4.44
N ILE A 180 12.78 30.89 -5.62
CA ILE A 180 12.99 32.14 -6.33
C ILE A 180 11.63 32.51 -6.95
N PRO A 181 10.98 33.60 -6.52
CA PRO A 181 9.84 34.17 -7.24
C PRO A 181 10.42 35.12 -8.29
N SER A 182 10.81 34.60 -9.46
CA SER A 182 11.11 35.40 -10.65
C SER A 182 11.20 34.45 -11.84
N SER A 183 10.27 34.59 -12.78
CA SER A 183 10.07 33.77 -14.00
C SER A 183 9.51 32.36 -13.76
N PHE A 184 8.24 32.19 -14.14
CA PHE A 184 7.79 30.98 -14.82
C PHE A 184 8.64 30.84 -16.10
N SER A 185 9.90 30.40 -15.94
CA SER A 185 10.78 30.18 -17.07
C SER A 185 10.31 28.95 -17.84
N THR A 186 10.40 29.09 -19.16
CA THR A 186 10.00 28.21 -20.28
C THR A 186 10.68 26.85 -20.31
N ASN A 187 11.10 26.30 -19.16
CA ASN A 187 11.72 24.99 -19.06
C ASN A 187 10.68 23.90 -18.74
N PRO A 188 10.79 22.72 -19.38
CA PRO A 188 9.84 21.62 -19.24
C PRO A 188 9.71 21.21 -17.78
N LEU A 189 8.49 20.84 -17.36
CA LEU A 189 8.08 20.49 -16.00
C LEU A 189 9.28 20.21 -15.07
N PRO A 190 9.53 21.07 -14.07
CA PRO A 190 10.74 20.99 -13.26
C PRO A 190 10.87 19.62 -12.63
N ASN A 191 11.98 18.94 -12.94
CA ASN A 191 12.30 17.55 -12.61
C ASN A 191 11.66 17.13 -11.28
N LEU A 192 10.57 16.37 -11.37
CA LEU A 192 9.71 15.99 -10.25
C LEU A 192 10.28 14.83 -9.43
N LEU A 193 11.40 14.23 -9.88
CA LEU A 193 12.04 13.12 -9.19
C LEU A 193 12.55 13.59 -7.83
N ILE A 194 12.10 12.95 -6.75
CA ILE A 194 12.63 13.16 -5.41
C ILE A 194 13.97 12.44 -5.33
N ASP A 195 15.04 13.20 -5.56
CA ASP A 195 16.41 12.73 -5.40
C ASP A 195 16.83 12.79 -3.93
N ARG A 196 18.02 12.26 -3.66
CA ARG A 196 18.60 12.22 -2.31
C ARG A 196 18.74 13.61 -1.69
N LYS A 197 19.05 14.63 -2.49
CA LYS A 197 19.22 16.01 -2.01
C LYS A 197 17.88 16.58 -1.55
N LYS A 198 16.81 16.38 -2.33
CA LYS A 198 15.45 16.77 -1.95
C LYS A 198 14.96 16.06 -0.68
N CYS A 199 15.41 14.83 -0.44
CA CYS A 199 15.14 14.12 0.81
C CYS A 199 15.88 14.66 2.01
N ASP A 200 17.14 15.04 1.84
CA ASP A 200 17.90 15.73 2.89
C ASP A 200 17.26 17.11 3.17
N ASP A 201 16.77 17.81 2.15
CA ASP A 201 16.04 19.07 2.30
C ASP A 201 14.68 18.87 2.99
N LEU A 202 13.92 17.81 2.69
CA LEU A 202 12.72 17.44 3.48
C LEU A 202 13.05 17.20 4.96
N GLY A 203 14.21 16.65 5.27
CA GLY A 203 14.70 16.52 6.65
C GLY A 203 14.93 17.87 7.33
N LYS A 204 15.61 18.80 6.65
CA LYS A 204 15.83 20.15 7.19
C LYS A 204 14.52 20.92 7.39
N LEU A 205 13.58 20.77 6.46
CA LEU A 205 12.27 21.41 6.56
C LEU A 205 11.50 20.86 7.77
N GLN A 206 11.49 19.53 7.93
CA GLN A 206 10.92 18.86 9.09
C GLN A 206 11.50 19.44 10.38
N ASP A 207 12.82 19.41 10.53
CA ASP A 207 13.49 19.85 11.76
C ASP A 207 13.16 21.32 12.08
N CYS A 208 13.18 22.20 11.07
CA CYS A 208 12.84 23.62 11.24
C CYS A 208 11.36 23.83 11.62
N MET A 209 10.44 23.12 10.97
CA MET A 209 9.01 23.25 11.30
C MET A 209 8.69 22.73 12.69
N VAL A 210 9.28 21.59 13.09
CA VAL A 210 9.12 21.03 14.43
C VAL A 210 9.66 22.01 15.47
N GLU A 211 10.87 22.54 15.29
CA GLU A 211 11.46 23.52 16.20
C GLU A 211 10.59 24.79 16.34
N GLU A 212 9.97 25.25 15.25
CA GLU A 212 9.10 26.42 15.31
C GLU A 212 7.79 26.13 16.06
N LEU A 213 7.22 24.93 15.88
CA LEU A 213 5.98 24.51 16.53
C LEU A 213 6.17 24.13 18.00
N GLU A 214 7.36 23.66 18.39
CA GLU A 214 7.73 23.41 19.80
C GLU A 214 7.72 24.69 20.66
N LYS A 215 7.72 25.87 20.03
CA LYS A 215 7.58 27.16 20.73
C LYS A 215 6.14 27.44 21.17
N CYS A 216 5.17 26.61 20.79
CA CYS A 216 3.79 26.72 21.27
C CYS A 216 3.63 26.17 22.69
N SER A 217 2.50 26.45 23.33
CA SER A 217 2.23 26.00 24.70
C SER A 217 2.12 24.47 24.82
N ASP A 218 1.65 23.83 23.75
CA ASP A 218 1.56 22.38 23.63
C ASP A 218 2.50 21.87 22.53
N THR A 219 3.17 20.75 22.79
CA THR A 219 4.13 20.13 21.85
C THR A 219 3.49 19.09 20.94
N THR A 220 2.24 18.69 21.21
CA THR A 220 1.47 17.71 20.43
C THR A 220 1.35 18.12 18.96
N PRO A 221 1.07 19.39 18.61
CA PRO A 221 1.10 19.82 17.21
C PRO A 221 2.46 19.59 16.54
N ALA A 222 3.57 19.85 17.23
CA ALA A 222 4.92 19.60 16.72
C ALA A 222 5.19 18.10 16.54
N ASN A 223 4.78 17.27 17.50
CA ASN A 223 4.91 15.81 17.43
C ASN A 223 4.12 15.19 16.26
N ILE A 224 2.91 15.67 15.99
CA ILE A 224 2.07 15.20 14.87
C ILE A 224 2.72 15.58 13.54
N ILE A 225 3.30 16.79 13.44
CA ILE A 225 4.00 17.24 12.24
C ILE A 225 5.32 16.48 12.05
N ASP A 226 6.08 16.22 13.10
CA ASP A 226 7.24 15.34 13.06
C ASP A 226 6.87 13.95 12.53
N ALA A 227 5.80 13.37 13.07
CA ALA A 227 5.28 12.07 12.65
C ALA A 227 4.84 12.09 11.17
N LEU A 228 4.19 13.17 10.72
CA LEU A 228 3.78 13.38 9.33
C LEU A 228 5.00 13.42 8.40
N PHE A 229 6.02 14.23 8.70
CA PHE A 229 7.23 14.30 7.88
C PHE A 229 7.99 12.98 7.86
N ARG A 230 8.07 12.26 8.98
CA ARG A 230 8.62 10.90 9.03
C ARG A 230 7.82 9.93 8.16
N PHE A 231 6.50 10.10 8.10
CA PHE A 231 5.63 9.30 7.25
C PHE A 231 5.90 9.59 5.76
N ILE A 232 5.86 10.87 5.37
CA ILE A 232 6.16 11.30 4.00
C ILE A 232 7.56 10.87 3.56
N LYS A 233 8.60 11.06 4.39
CA LYS A 233 9.96 10.62 4.07
C LYS A 233 10.07 9.12 3.88
N ARG A 234 9.26 8.30 4.57
CA ARG A 234 9.26 6.84 4.36
C ARG A 234 8.74 6.47 2.98
N SER A 235 7.70 7.16 2.51
CA SER A 235 7.07 6.91 1.20
C SER A 235 7.80 7.59 0.04
N ALA A 236 8.37 8.76 0.28
CA ALA A 236 8.91 9.65 -0.75
C ALA A 236 10.43 9.48 -0.98
N CYS A 237 11.18 9.04 0.05
CA CYS A 237 12.64 9.03 0.00
C CYS A 237 13.23 7.64 -0.18
N PRO A 238 14.19 7.47 -1.10
CA PRO A 238 14.91 6.21 -1.23
C PRO A 238 15.66 5.90 0.08
N LYS A 239 15.37 4.72 0.65
CA LYS A 239 15.84 4.31 1.98
C LYS A 239 17.37 4.21 2.01
N LYS A 240 18.08 5.08 2.75
CA LYS A 240 19.43 4.78 3.27
C LYS A 240 19.26 3.67 4.32
N ASN A 241 19.64 2.44 3.99
CA ASN A 241 19.97 1.35 4.91
C ASN A 241 19.16 1.25 6.23
N LYS A 242 17.82 1.26 6.19
CA LYS A 242 17.00 0.65 7.26
C LYS A 242 15.78 -0.04 6.63
N ARG A 243 15.89 -1.36 6.57
CA ARG A 243 14.86 -2.30 6.12
C ARG A 243 13.73 -2.37 7.17
N SER A 244 12.69 -1.53 7.06
CA SER A 244 11.40 -1.81 7.73
C SER A 244 10.75 -3.01 7.04
N PRO A 245 10.41 -4.11 7.73
CA PRO A 245 9.90 -5.33 7.10
C PRO A 245 8.47 -5.08 6.60
N SER A 246 8.25 -5.07 5.28
CA SER A 246 6.89 -5.09 4.72
C SER A 246 6.19 -6.41 5.08
N PHE A 247 4.87 -6.48 4.96
CA PHE A 247 4.11 -7.74 5.10
C PHE A 247 4.69 -8.84 4.20
N HIS A 248 5.15 -8.51 2.99
CA HIS A 248 5.93 -9.43 2.14
C HIS A 248 7.24 -9.90 2.80
N ARG A 249 7.96 -9.06 3.56
CA ARG A 249 9.17 -9.48 4.30
C ARG A 249 8.85 -10.23 5.60
N ILE A 250 7.67 -10.02 6.19
CA ILE A 250 7.13 -10.78 7.32
C ILE A 250 6.68 -12.16 6.83
N LEU A 251 5.83 -12.25 5.79
CA LEU A 251 5.48 -13.49 5.10
C LEU A 251 6.72 -14.22 4.57
N ARG A 252 7.63 -13.55 3.86
CA ARG A 252 8.87 -14.16 3.31
C ARG A 252 9.86 -14.58 4.39
N ARG A 253 9.85 -13.96 5.58
CA ARG A 253 10.67 -14.42 6.72
C ARG A 253 9.96 -15.48 7.55
N ASN A 254 8.64 -15.48 7.64
CA ASN A 254 7.88 -16.12 8.73
C ASN A 254 6.84 -17.15 8.27
N ILE A 255 6.33 -17.11 7.03
CA ILE A 255 5.84 -18.35 6.41
C ILE A 255 7.09 -19.20 6.14
N PRO A 256 7.15 -20.51 6.49
CA PRO A 256 8.27 -21.38 6.10
C PRO A 256 8.64 -21.09 4.65
N PRO A 257 9.93 -21.06 4.26
CA PRO A 257 10.31 -20.53 2.99
C PRO A 257 9.69 -21.43 1.94
N ALA A 258 8.52 -21.01 1.46
CA ALA A 258 8.02 -21.40 0.19
C ALA A 258 8.98 -20.88 -0.88
N THR A 259 10.11 -20.23 -0.57
CA THR A 259 11.21 -20.01 -1.51
C THR A 259 11.98 -21.31 -1.78
N TYR A 260 12.23 -22.18 -0.80
CA TYR A 260 12.84 -23.50 -1.06
C TYR A 260 11.87 -24.41 -1.83
N SER A 261 10.56 -24.26 -1.58
CA SER A 261 9.50 -24.92 -2.35
C SER A 261 9.24 -24.24 -3.69
N ALA A 262 9.24 -22.92 -3.80
CA ALA A 262 8.91 -22.18 -5.04
C ALA A 262 10.05 -22.25 -6.03
N ASP A 263 11.32 -22.21 -5.60
CA ASP A 263 12.45 -22.44 -6.51
C ASP A 263 12.42 -23.89 -7.04
N ARG A 264 12.01 -24.86 -6.21
CA ARG A 264 11.83 -26.26 -6.62
C ARG A 264 10.59 -26.48 -7.48
N ILE A 265 9.47 -25.82 -7.19
CA ILE A 265 8.25 -25.84 -7.98
C ILE A 265 8.51 -25.14 -9.32
N ALA A 266 9.23 -24.03 -9.33
CA ALA A 266 9.63 -23.33 -10.54
C ALA A 266 10.59 -24.19 -11.38
N ALA A 267 11.55 -24.87 -10.76
CA ALA A 267 12.43 -25.81 -11.46
C ALA A 267 11.67 -27.03 -12.00
N LEU A 268 10.74 -27.59 -11.22
CA LEU A 268 9.86 -28.69 -11.62
C LEU A 268 8.97 -28.28 -12.79
N LEU A 269 8.32 -27.12 -12.67
CA LEU A 269 7.49 -26.53 -13.71
C LEU A 269 8.33 -26.30 -14.97
N GLN A 270 9.49 -25.67 -14.86
CA GLN A 270 10.40 -25.44 -15.98
C GLN A 270 10.80 -26.75 -16.68
N ASN A 271 11.11 -27.80 -15.92
CA ASN A 271 11.45 -29.12 -16.47
C ASN A 271 10.26 -29.72 -17.23
N LYS A 272 9.09 -29.77 -16.60
CA LYS A 272 7.85 -30.31 -17.17
C LYS A 272 7.37 -29.54 -18.40
N CYS A 273 7.38 -28.20 -18.33
CA CYS A 273 7.05 -27.35 -19.46
C CYS A 273 8.02 -27.54 -20.63
N SER A 274 9.32 -27.73 -20.36
CA SER A 274 10.30 -27.99 -21.43
C SER A 274 10.05 -29.32 -22.15
N GLN A 275 9.43 -30.29 -21.47
CA GLN A 275 9.07 -31.59 -22.04
C GLN A 275 7.73 -31.55 -22.78
N ASN A 276 6.71 -30.93 -22.19
CA ASN A 276 5.32 -31.05 -22.63
C ASN A 276 4.82 -29.84 -23.45
N ALA A 277 5.40 -28.65 -23.25
CA ALA A 277 4.97 -27.40 -23.88
C ALA A 277 6.16 -26.46 -24.22
N PRO A 278 7.17 -26.93 -24.98
CA PRO A 278 8.38 -26.15 -25.26
C PRO A 278 8.09 -24.84 -26.03
N HIS A 279 7.03 -24.82 -26.85
CA HIS A 279 6.62 -23.64 -27.62
C HIS A 279 5.90 -22.57 -26.76
N ASP A 280 5.31 -22.97 -25.63
CA ASP A 280 4.56 -22.06 -24.74
C ASP A 280 5.43 -21.49 -23.61
N MET A 281 6.69 -21.90 -23.51
CA MET A 281 7.62 -21.48 -22.46
C MET A 281 7.74 -19.96 -22.31
N LYS A 282 7.61 -19.21 -23.40
CA LYS A 282 7.59 -17.75 -23.37
C LYS A 282 6.35 -17.23 -22.66
N ARG A 283 5.16 -17.71 -23.07
CA ARG A 283 3.87 -17.34 -22.47
C ARG A 283 3.82 -17.71 -20.99
N ILE A 284 4.31 -18.89 -20.62
CA ILE A 284 4.38 -19.36 -19.22
C ILE A 284 5.23 -18.41 -18.36
N ARG A 285 6.40 -17.98 -18.88
CA ARG A 285 7.27 -17.04 -18.16
C ARG A 285 6.64 -15.66 -18.02
N GLU A 286 5.98 -15.18 -19.07
CA GLU A 286 5.27 -13.90 -19.08
C GLU A 286 4.13 -13.93 -18.06
N SER A 287 3.33 -14.98 -18.07
CA SER A 287 2.23 -15.21 -17.14
C SER A 287 2.70 -15.34 -15.68
N PHE A 288 3.76 -16.11 -15.43
CA PHE A 288 4.38 -16.19 -14.10
C PHE A 288 4.92 -14.84 -13.62
N THR A 289 5.53 -14.08 -14.52
CA THR A 289 6.05 -12.74 -14.22
C THR A 289 4.91 -11.78 -13.90
N HIS A 290 3.82 -11.82 -14.68
CA HIS A 290 2.60 -11.06 -14.45
C HIS A 290 2.00 -11.40 -13.08
N ALA A 291 1.77 -12.69 -12.80
CA ALA A 291 1.23 -13.15 -11.51
C ALA A 291 2.09 -12.67 -10.34
N ARG A 292 3.41 -12.80 -10.46
CA ARG A 292 4.35 -12.33 -9.44
C ARG A 292 4.26 -10.81 -9.23
N ILE A 293 4.24 -10.03 -10.31
CA ILE A 293 4.14 -8.56 -10.23
C ILE A 293 2.79 -8.15 -9.66
N CYS A 294 1.69 -8.74 -10.12
CA CYS A 294 0.33 -8.48 -9.65
C CYS A 294 0.19 -8.77 -8.15
N ILE A 295 0.63 -9.96 -7.71
CA ILE A 295 0.68 -10.32 -6.29
C ILE A 295 1.61 -9.38 -5.51
N GLN A 296 2.75 -8.97 -6.08
CA GLN A 296 3.66 -8.05 -5.43
C GLN A 296 3.05 -6.65 -5.28
N ILE A 297 2.32 -6.14 -6.27
CA ILE A 297 1.61 -4.86 -6.20
C ILE A 297 0.56 -4.91 -5.08
N VAL A 298 -0.21 -6.00 -5.01
CA VAL A 298 -1.13 -6.23 -3.89
C VAL A 298 -0.37 -6.21 -2.56
N ASN A 299 0.84 -6.79 -2.50
CA ASN A 299 1.66 -6.85 -1.28
C ASN A 299 2.51 -5.61 -0.94
N ASP A 300 2.71 -4.67 -1.88
CA ASP A 300 3.61 -3.52 -1.71
C ASP A 300 2.92 -2.32 -1.05
N HIS A 301 1.65 -2.44 -0.67
CA HIS A 301 1.02 -1.55 0.30
C HIS A 301 1.80 -1.62 1.64
N GLU A 302 2.26 -0.47 2.17
CA GLU A 302 3.06 -0.43 3.40
C GLU A 302 2.26 -0.80 4.67
N GLU A 303 0.93 -0.89 4.57
CA GLU A 303 0.01 -1.40 5.60
C GLU A 303 -0.24 -2.92 5.45
N ASN A 304 -0.63 -3.59 6.53
CA ASN A 304 -0.85 -5.04 6.50
C ASN A 304 -2.06 -5.35 5.60
N LEU A 305 -1.88 -6.18 4.56
CA LEU A 305 -2.96 -6.52 3.62
C LEU A 305 -4.25 -7.00 4.30
N LEU A 306 -4.11 -7.66 5.44
CA LEU A 306 -5.20 -8.22 6.24
C LEU A 306 -6.08 -7.13 6.90
N THR A 307 -5.63 -5.88 6.94
CA THR A 307 -6.39 -4.75 7.51
C THR A 307 -7.08 -3.89 6.45
N ILE A 308 -6.62 -3.91 5.20
CA ILE A 308 -7.12 -3.04 4.13
C ILE A 308 -8.26 -3.71 3.35
N PHE A 309 -8.03 -4.96 2.95
CA PHE A 309 -8.97 -5.68 2.10
C PHE A 309 -9.81 -6.64 2.93
N SER A 310 -11.07 -6.81 2.53
CA SER A 310 -11.86 -7.95 2.98
C SER A 310 -11.24 -9.26 2.46
N LEU A 311 -11.50 -10.37 3.15
CA LEU A 311 -11.06 -11.70 2.69
C LEU A 311 -11.56 -12.00 1.26
N LYS A 312 -12.76 -11.52 0.92
CA LYS A 312 -13.34 -11.67 -0.42
C LYS A 312 -12.50 -10.94 -1.47
N GLU A 313 -12.18 -9.67 -1.25
CA GLU A 313 -11.36 -8.87 -2.17
C GLU A 313 -9.94 -9.43 -2.30
N LEU A 314 -9.33 -9.89 -1.20
CA LEU A 314 -8.01 -10.55 -1.26
C LEU A 314 -8.01 -11.78 -2.16
N LYS A 315 -9.06 -12.60 -2.06
CA LYS A 315 -9.21 -13.79 -2.90
C LYS A 315 -9.47 -13.43 -4.35
N GLU A 316 -10.36 -12.48 -4.62
CA GLU A 316 -10.67 -12.03 -5.98
C GLU A 316 -9.43 -11.45 -6.67
N ASN A 317 -8.67 -10.58 -5.99
CA ASN A 317 -7.42 -10.03 -6.50
C ASN A 317 -6.36 -11.11 -6.72
N PHE A 318 -6.18 -12.03 -5.77
CA PHE A 318 -5.21 -13.12 -5.96
C PHE A 318 -5.61 -14.03 -7.12
N LYS A 319 -6.91 -14.32 -7.26
CA LYS A 319 -7.46 -15.12 -8.36
C LYS A 319 -7.16 -14.46 -9.69
N GLU A 320 -7.54 -13.19 -9.85
CA GLU A 320 -7.27 -12.40 -11.04
C GLU A 320 -5.76 -12.36 -11.39
N CYS A 321 -4.90 -12.20 -10.39
CA CYS A 321 -3.46 -12.24 -10.58
C CYS A 321 -2.92 -13.61 -11.03
N SER A 322 -3.56 -14.71 -10.66
CA SER A 322 -2.99 -16.06 -10.80
C SER A 322 -3.66 -16.95 -11.84
N ASP A 323 -4.86 -16.61 -12.32
CA ASP A 323 -5.64 -17.44 -13.23
C ASP A 323 -4.92 -17.73 -14.55
N ASP A 324 -4.41 -16.71 -15.24
CA ASP A 324 -3.68 -16.91 -16.50
C ASP A 324 -2.44 -17.80 -16.29
N PHE A 325 -1.78 -17.68 -15.13
CA PHE A 325 -0.63 -18.54 -14.79
C PHE A 325 -1.07 -19.97 -14.54
N VAL A 326 -2.16 -20.18 -13.81
CA VAL A 326 -2.71 -21.51 -13.55
C VAL A 326 -3.11 -22.19 -14.84
N GLU A 327 -3.86 -21.51 -15.70
CA GLU A 327 -4.30 -22.04 -17.00
C GLU A 327 -3.11 -22.36 -17.92
N THR A 328 -2.12 -21.46 -17.98
CA THR A 328 -0.95 -21.67 -18.84
C THR A 328 -0.03 -22.77 -18.27
N ALA A 329 0.08 -22.87 -16.94
CA ALA A 329 0.88 -23.90 -16.29
C ALA A 329 0.29 -25.32 -16.48
N GLU A 330 -1.03 -25.46 -16.64
CA GLU A 330 -1.67 -26.76 -16.93
C GLU A 330 -1.13 -27.41 -18.21
N LEU A 331 -0.70 -26.61 -19.20
CA LEU A 331 -0.08 -27.10 -20.44
C LEU A 331 1.24 -27.83 -20.19
N CYS A 332 1.90 -27.57 -19.06
CA CYS A 332 3.16 -28.19 -18.71
C CYS A 332 3.02 -29.60 -18.14
N PHE A 333 1.83 -30.03 -17.77
CA PHE A 333 1.60 -31.26 -17.01
C PHE A 333 0.87 -32.31 -17.86
N GLY A 334 1.14 -33.60 -17.57
CA GLY A 334 0.37 -34.72 -18.12
C GLY A 334 -1.08 -34.69 -17.65
N ASP A 335 -1.97 -35.45 -18.29
CA ASP A 335 -3.40 -35.43 -17.96
C ASP A 335 -3.71 -35.78 -16.49
N ASP A 336 -2.91 -36.65 -15.88
CA ASP A 336 -2.96 -37.04 -14.47
C ASP A 336 -2.36 -35.99 -13.51
N GLU A 337 -1.62 -35.03 -14.04
CA GLU A 337 -0.90 -33.99 -13.29
C GLU A 337 -1.51 -32.59 -13.47
N LYS A 338 -2.43 -32.39 -14.43
CA LYS A 338 -3.10 -31.10 -14.72
C LYS A 338 -3.83 -30.49 -13.52
N TYR A 339 -4.17 -31.28 -12.51
CA TYR A 339 -4.77 -30.77 -11.28
C TYR A 339 -3.81 -29.87 -10.48
N PHE A 340 -2.50 -30.01 -10.68
CA PHE A 340 -1.48 -29.46 -9.79
C PHE A 340 -1.47 -27.93 -9.72
N PRO A 341 -1.54 -27.15 -10.82
CA PRO A 341 -1.59 -25.68 -10.76
C PRO A 341 -2.79 -25.15 -9.96
N LYS A 342 -3.99 -25.67 -10.22
CA LYS A 342 -5.21 -25.31 -9.49
C LYS A 342 -5.14 -25.71 -8.01
N PHE A 343 -4.57 -26.88 -7.72
CA PHE A 343 -4.35 -27.34 -6.35
C PHE A 343 -3.42 -26.38 -5.57
N VAL A 344 -2.33 -25.92 -6.19
CA VAL A 344 -1.43 -24.92 -5.59
C VAL A 344 -2.15 -23.59 -5.38
N GLN A 345 -2.94 -23.12 -6.35
CA GLN A 345 -3.75 -21.91 -6.21
C GLN A 345 -4.72 -22.01 -5.01
N GLN A 346 -5.39 -23.16 -4.86
CA GLN A 346 -6.31 -23.41 -3.75
C GLN A 346 -5.61 -23.41 -2.39
N ILE A 347 -4.40 -23.99 -2.31
CA ILE A 347 -3.54 -23.90 -1.12
C ILE A 347 -3.28 -22.43 -0.79
N TYR A 348 -3.01 -21.55 -1.75
CA TYR A 348 -2.84 -20.13 -1.43
C TYR A 348 -4.13 -19.46 -0.93
N PHE A 349 -5.28 -19.74 -1.55
CA PHE A 349 -6.55 -19.17 -1.08
C PHE A 349 -6.89 -19.56 0.34
N ASN A 350 -6.76 -20.84 0.66
CA ASN A 350 -7.08 -21.32 1.98
C ASN A 350 -6.05 -20.71 3.01
N LEU A 351 -4.79 -20.42 2.61
CA LEU A 351 -3.78 -19.81 3.50
C LEU A 351 -4.14 -18.37 3.81
N LEU A 352 -4.68 -17.66 2.82
CA LEU A 352 -5.24 -16.32 3.01
C LEU A 352 -6.40 -16.34 4.00
N GLU A 353 -7.28 -17.36 3.97
CA GLU A 353 -8.35 -17.50 4.96
C GLU A 353 -7.82 -17.67 6.38
N VAL A 354 -6.85 -18.58 6.57
CA VAL A 354 -6.23 -18.81 7.90
C VAL A 354 -5.54 -17.54 8.38
N ALA A 355 -4.77 -16.89 7.50
CA ALA A 355 -4.10 -15.64 7.84
C ALA A 355 -5.11 -14.53 8.21
N TYR A 356 -6.23 -14.44 7.50
CA TYR A 356 -7.27 -13.45 7.78
C TYR A 356 -8.01 -13.75 9.09
N LYS A 357 -8.34 -15.03 9.35
CA LYS A 357 -8.96 -15.49 10.59
C LYS A 357 -8.10 -15.16 11.82
N HIS A 358 -6.78 -15.31 11.67
CA HIS A 358 -5.79 -15.04 12.72
C HIS A 358 -5.10 -13.69 12.58
N LYS A 359 -5.71 -12.71 11.90
CA LYS A 359 -5.07 -11.43 11.59
C LYS A 359 -4.59 -10.68 12.83
N ASP A 360 -5.35 -10.74 13.93
CA ASP A 360 -4.99 -10.05 15.18
C ASP A 360 -3.76 -10.69 15.84
N LEU A 361 -3.64 -12.02 15.75
CA LEU A 361 -2.46 -12.75 16.20
C LEU A 361 -1.22 -12.40 15.36
N ILE A 362 -1.40 -12.32 14.04
CA ILE A 362 -0.33 -11.97 13.08
C ILE A 362 0.10 -10.51 13.23
N LEU A 363 -0.84 -9.62 13.55
CA LEU A 363 -0.59 -8.20 13.81
C LEU A 363 0.04 -7.95 15.18
N ASN A 364 -0.19 -8.83 16.15
CA ASN A 364 0.39 -8.73 17.48
C ASN A 364 1.89 -9.08 17.44
N LYS A 365 2.73 -8.07 17.64
CA LYS A 365 4.19 -8.20 17.59
C LYS A 365 4.75 -9.30 18.52
N THR A 366 4.21 -9.44 19.73
CA THR A 366 4.72 -10.40 20.72
C THR A 366 4.30 -11.83 20.41
N ALA A 367 3.07 -12.03 19.94
CA ALA A 367 2.64 -13.34 19.42
C ALA A 367 3.45 -13.72 18.18
N MET A 368 3.71 -12.74 17.31
CA MET A 368 4.50 -12.93 16.10
C MET A 368 5.96 -13.27 16.38
N GLU A 369 6.57 -12.72 17.44
CA GLU A 369 7.93 -13.09 17.87
C GLU A 369 7.99 -14.57 18.29
N LYS A 370 7.03 -15.05 19.10
CA LYS A 370 6.93 -16.47 19.49
C LYS A 370 6.69 -17.38 18.29
N TYR A 371 5.84 -16.94 17.37
CA TYR A 371 5.61 -17.62 16.08
C TYR A 371 6.91 -17.75 15.28
N ASN A 372 7.69 -16.68 15.18
CA ASN A 372 8.96 -16.69 14.44
C ASN A 372 9.99 -17.61 15.06
N ASP A 373 10.06 -17.68 16.38
CA ASP A 373 10.98 -18.57 17.09
C ASP A 373 10.62 -20.04 16.81
N CYS A 374 9.33 -20.40 16.87
CA CYS A 374 8.86 -21.72 16.47
C CYS A 374 9.22 -22.05 15.01
N VAL A 375 8.88 -21.17 14.06
CA VAL A 375 9.20 -21.40 12.63
C VAL A 375 10.69 -21.55 12.42
N LYS A 376 11.53 -20.81 13.14
CA LYS A 376 12.98 -20.93 13.07
C LYS A 376 13.44 -22.32 13.55
N ILE A 377 12.88 -22.85 14.63
CA ILE A 377 13.15 -24.21 15.13
C ILE A 377 12.72 -25.25 14.09
N LEU A 378 11.50 -25.13 13.55
CA LEU A 378 10.98 -26.09 12.56
C LEU A 378 11.77 -26.12 11.25
N ARG A 379 12.48 -25.02 10.92
CA ARG A 379 13.34 -24.92 9.73
C ARG A 379 14.70 -25.59 9.89
N GLU A 380 15.10 -25.96 11.09
CA GLU A 380 16.35 -26.70 11.29
C GLU A 380 16.27 -28.02 10.50
N PRO A 381 17.35 -28.44 9.80
CA PRO A 381 17.30 -29.55 8.85
C PRO A 381 16.68 -30.83 9.39
N GLY A 382 16.95 -31.19 10.66
CA GLY A 382 16.37 -32.37 11.30
C GLY A 382 14.86 -32.25 11.54
N ASN A 383 14.38 -31.10 11.99
CA ASN A 383 12.95 -30.86 12.24
C ASN A 383 12.18 -30.75 10.91
N ALA A 384 12.78 -30.09 9.91
CA ALA A 384 12.20 -30.00 8.57
C ALA A 384 12.10 -31.39 7.90
N ALA A 385 13.10 -32.25 8.07
CA ALA A 385 13.06 -33.62 7.58
C ALA A 385 11.99 -34.46 8.30
N ALA A 386 11.85 -34.33 9.62
CA ALA A 386 10.81 -35.02 10.38
C ALA A 386 9.40 -34.59 9.92
N LEU A 387 9.16 -33.28 9.77
CA LEU A 387 7.90 -32.75 9.22
C LEU A 387 7.64 -33.24 7.80
N TYR A 388 8.68 -33.28 6.97
CA TYR A 388 8.56 -33.82 5.61
C TYR A 388 8.16 -35.30 5.63
N HIS A 389 8.80 -36.12 6.47
CA HIS A 389 8.48 -37.54 6.60
C HIS A 389 7.09 -37.82 7.16
N CYS A 390 6.54 -36.91 7.98
CA CYS A 390 5.15 -37.00 8.40
C CYS A 390 4.21 -36.94 7.18
N ILE A 391 4.41 -35.96 6.30
CA ILE A 391 3.48 -35.70 5.19
C ILE A 391 3.80 -36.57 3.99
N PHE A 392 5.05 -36.89 3.72
CA PHE A 392 5.50 -37.45 2.45
C PHE A 392 6.43 -38.64 2.64
N GLN A 393 5.90 -39.83 2.37
CA GLN A 393 6.66 -41.09 2.35
C GLN A 393 7.13 -41.39 0.93
N GLY A 394 8.04 -40.58 0.38
CA GLY A 394 8.60 -40.84 -0.95
C GLY A 394 9.61 -39.81 -1.45
N PRO A 395 10.29 -40.10 -2.58
CA PRO A 395 11.24 -39.17 -3.17
C PRO A 395 10.54 -37.91 -3.70
N VAL A 396 11.08 -36.75 -3.34
CA VAL A 396 10.52 -35.42 -3.67
C VAL A 396 10.49 -35.10 -5.18
N SER A 397 11.04 -35.96 -6.03
CA SER A 397 11.18 -35.73 -7.47
C SER A 397 9.94 -36.14 -8.28
N LYS A 398 8.94 -36.77 -7.67
CA LYS A 398 7.74 -37.26 -8.37
C LYS A 398 6.52 -36.42 -7.99
N ILE A 399 5.78 -35.94 -9.00
CA ILE A 399 4.43 -35.41 -8.79
C ILE A 399 3.53 -36.61 -8.55
N TRP A 400 2.90 -36.66 -7.39
CA TRP A 400 1.93 -37.71 -7.06
C TRP A 400 0.58 -37.39 -7.68
N THR A 401 -0.30 -38.38 -7.82
CA THR A 401 -1.69 -38.10 -8.18
C THR A 401 -2.37 -37.35 -7.04
N LYS A 402 -3.47 -36.65 -7.34
CA LYS A 402 -4.22 -35.89 -6.33
C LYS A 402 -4.62 -36.76 -5.14
N GLU A 403 -5.01 -38.00 -5.40
CA GLU A 403 -5.43 -38.99 -4.41
C GLU A 403 -4.28 -39.31 -3.46
N VAL A 404 -3.09 -39.60 -3.99
CA VAL A 404 -1.90 -39.92 -3.19
C VAL A 404 -1.45 -38.71 -2.38
N VAL A 405 -1.45 -37.49 -2.95
CA VAL A 405 -1.15 -36.25 -2.21
C VAL A 405 -2.13 -36.09 -1.05
N CYS A 406 -3.41 -36.30 -1.30
CA CYS A 406 -4.45 -36.11 -0.31
C CYS A 406 -4.44 -37.18 0.77
N GLU A 407 -4.23 -38.45 0.44
CA GLU A 407 -4.05 -39.53 1.40
C GLU A 407 -2.86 -39.26 2.32
N ASN A 408 -1.72 -38.89 1.73
CA ASN A 408 -0.50 -38.52 2.44
C ASN A 408 -0.70 -37.33 3.38
N LEU A 409 -1.38 -36.28 2.91
CA LEU A 409 -1.75 -35.15 3.76
C LEU A 409 -2.65 -35.61 4.91
N MET A 410 -3.74 -36.32 4.63
CA MET A 410 -4.70 -36.76 5.64
C MET A 410 -4.06 -37.63 6.73
N ASN A 411 -3.21 -38.59 6.33
CA ASN A 411 -2.53 -39.51 7.23
C ASN A 411 -1.37 -38.85 7.98
N GLY A 412 -0.63 -37.98 7.29
CA GLY A 412 0.56 -37.32 7.81
C GLY A 412 0.28 -36.13 8.74
N THR A 413 -0.93 -35.58 8.69
CA THR A 413 -1.25 -34.36 9.43
C THR A 413 -1.14 -34.55 10.94
N ALA A 414 -1.61 -35.66 11.50
CA ALA A 414 -1.51 -35.92 12.94
C ALA A 414 -0.04 -35.99 13.41
N CYS A 415 0.82 -36.63 12.61
CA CYS A 415 2.27 -36.67 12.84
C CYS A 415 2.87 -35.25 12.79
N ALA A 416 2.51 -34.46 11.78
CA ALA A 416 3.03 -33.11 11.63
C ALA A 416 2.63 -32.19 12.79
N ILE A 417 1.38 -32.29 13.27
CA ILE A 417 0.91 -31.55 14.45
C ILE A 417 1.74 -31.95 15.68
N ASP A 418 1.91 -33.25 15.92
CA ASP A 418 2.67 -33.75 17.06
C ASP A 418 4.13 -33.25 17.02
N GLU A 419 4.77 -33.27 15.85
CA GLU A 419 6.10 -32.69 15.69
C GLU A 419 6.14 -31.17 15.90
N VAL A 420 5.13 -30.41 15.45
CA VAL A 420 5.05 -28.97 15.74
C VAL A 420 4.89 -28.73 17.25
N LYS A 421 3.98 -29.43 17.92
CA LYS A 421 3.72 -29.28 19.36
C LYS A 421 4.94 -29.67 20.21
N LYS A 422 5.67 -30.72 19.83
CA LYS A 422 6.93 -31.12 20.49
C LYS A 422 8.00 -30.03 20.44
N LYS A 423 8.03 -29.24 19.37
CA LYS A 423 9.09 -28.25 19.11
C LYS A 423 8.71 -26.83 19.47
N CYS A 424 7.41 -26.52 19.47
CA CYS A 424 6.89 -25.19 19.69
C CYS A 424 6.07 -25.15 20.99
N SER A 425 6.68 -24.60 22.04
CA SER A 425 6.09 -24.54 23.38
C SER A 425 5.21 -23.30 23.55
N SER A 426 3.96 -23.32 23.06
CA SER A 426 2.90 -22.44 23.58
C SER A 426 1.50 -22.79 23.10
N ASP A 427 0.51 -22.60 23.98
CA ASP A 427 -0.94 -22.66 23.71
C ASP A 427 -1.39 -21.77 22.53
N ILE A 428 -0.60 -20.73 22.20
CA ILE A 428 -0.84 -19.82 21.07
C ILE A 428 -0.88 -20.55 19.71
N PHE A 429 -0.26 -21.73 19.60
CA PHE A 429 -0.22 -22.48 18.34
C PHE A 429 -1.39 -23.43 18.16
N ASP A 430 -2.12 -23.81 19.20
CA ASP A 430 -3.11 -24.89 19.07
C ASP A 430 -4.24 -24.50 18.10
N ASP A 431 -4.84 -23.33 18.28
CA ASP A 431 -5.90 -22.83 17.39
C ASP A 431 -5.40 -22.59 15.96
N PHE A 432 -4.19 -22.05 15.80
CA PHE A 432 -3.60 -21.78 14.50
C PHE A 432 -3.27 -23.09 13.76
N VAL A 433 -2.71 -24.07 14.46
CA VAL A 433 -2.35 -25.37 13.91
C VAL A 433 -3.60 -26.15 13.53
N ASP A 434 -4.64 -26.16 14.37
CA ASP A 434 -5.89 -26.86 14.06
C ASP A 434 -6.61 -26.25 12.85
N ASP A 435 -6.61 -24.92 12.72
CA ASP A 435 -7.13 -24.24 11.53
C ASP A 435 -6.29 -24.50 10.29
N PHE A 436 -4.95 -24.52 10.43
CA PHE A 436 -4.03 -24.87 9.35
C PHE A 436 -4.20 -26.34 8.92
N VAL A 437 -4.51 -27.23 9.85
CA VAL A 437 -4.80 -28.64 9.57
C VAL A 437 -6.13 -28.77 8.82
N HIS A 438 -7.17 -28.10 9.30
CA HIS A 438 -8.45 -28.05 8.62
C HIS A 438 -8.31 -27.50 7.18
N PHE A 439 -7.48 -26.46 7.02
CA PHE A 439 -7.06 -25.88 5.75
C PHE A 439 -6.44 -26.91 4.78
N TRP A 440 -5.49 -27.73 5.24
CA TRP A 440 -4.84 -28.71 4.35
C TRP A 440 -5.83 -29.78 3.89
N LYS A 441 -6.71 -30.19 4.81
CA LYS A 441 -7.76 -31.18 4.53
C LYS A 441 -8.83 -30.64 3.56
N SER A 442 -9.16 -29.36 3.62
CA SER A 442 -10.18 -28.77 2.75
C SER A 442 -9.76 -28.73 1.28
N SER A 443 -8.46 -28.53 1.00
CA SER A 443 -7.88 -28.59 -0.35
C SER A 443 -8.02 -29.97 -1.02
N CYS A 444 -8.31 -31.01 -0.23
CA CYS A 444 -8.50 -32.38 -0.69
C CYS A 444 -9.96 -32.80 -0.86
N LYS A 445 -10.91 -31.95 -0.49
CA LYS A 445 -12.32 -32.22 -0.77
C LYS A 445 -12.55 -32.12 -2.29
N PRO A 446 -13.32 -33.03 -2.90
CA PRO A 446 -13.76 -32.84 -4.28
C PRO A 446 -14.53 -31.52 -4.36
N ASN A 447 -14.29 -30.71 -5.41
CA ASN A 447 -15.01 -29.46 -5.61
C ASN A 447 -16.50 -29.77 -5.58
N GLN A 448 -17.19 -29.32 -4.53
CA GLN A 448 -18.63 -29.21 -4.54
C GLN A 448 -18.91 -27.99 -5.42
N ASN A 449 -19.00 -28.23 -6.73
CA ASN A 449 -19.48 -27.22 -7.68
C ASN A 449 -20.92 -26.84 -7.36
#